data_AF-A0A0Q7DPF2-F1
#
_entry.id   AF-A0A0Q7DPF2-F1
#
_cell.length_a   1.000
_cell.length_b   1.000
_cell.length_c   1.000
_cell.angle_alpha   90.00
_cell.angle_beta   90.00
_cell.angle_gamma   90.00
#
_symmetry.space_group_name_H-M   'P 1'
#
loop_
_entity.id
_entity.type
_entity.pdbx_description
1 polymer ?
#
loop_
_entity_poly.entity_id
_entity_poly.type
_entity_poly.pdbx_seq_one_letter_code
_entity_poly.pdbx_strand_id
1 'polypeptide(L)'
;MAADACSNQEFSSLLQAMAISDAVVARHSAHSVSVIVDGVKTLVPREGYRDFPIGMLDYYWISRASMQAWEANPDTELVHLKLERNQSQSNQWRIDYVAVRYDGNSSGGDDLGDVGETIGTPGYLLFEPIAGCWELVEHGAGAP
;
A
#
# COMPACT_ATOMS: atom_id res chain seq x y z
N MET A 1 11.91 9.06 9.53
CA MET A 1 10.78 8.12 9.26
C MET A 1 11.28 6.82 8.65
N ALA A 2 11.57 6.71 7.35
CA ALA A 2 11.98 5.42 6.75
C ALA A 2 13.34 4.90 7.27
N ALA A 3 14.35 5.76 7.42
CA ALA A 3 15.64 5.35 7.97
C ALA A 3 15.54 4.87 9.43
N ASP A 4 14.75 5.57 10.25
CA ASP A 4 14.49 5.19 11.64
C ASP A 4 13.64 3.91 11.74
N ALA A 5 12.70 3.71 10.80
CA ALA A 5 11.90 2.49 10.70
C ALA A 5 12.77 1.27 10.42
N CYS A 6 13.76 1.39 9.53
CA CYS A 6 14.73 0.32 9.28
C CYS A 6 15.55 0.02 10.55
N SER A 7 16.10 1.04 11.22
CA SER A 7 16.95 0.83 12.40
C SER A 7 16.19 0.25 13.60
N ASN A 8 14.90 0.59 13.74
CA ASN A 8 14.05 0.12 14.83
C ASN A 8 13.22 -1.12 14.46
N GLN A 9 13.40 -1.66 13.24
CA GLN A 9 12.62 -2.78 12.71
C GLN A 9 11.10 -2.54 12.72
N GLU A 10 10.67 -1.30 12.51
CA GLU A 10 9.26 -0.91 12.49
C GLU A 10 8.71 -0.89 11.06
N PHE A 11 8.33 -2.05 10.54
CA PHE A 11 7.79 -2.17 9.18
C PHE A 11 6.59 -1.23 8.93
N SER A 12 5.71 -1.04 9.92
CA SER A 12 4.53 -0.16 9.76
C SER A 12 4.93 1.30 9.48
N SER A 13 5.99 1.80 10.13
CA SER A 13 6.52 3.14 9.92
C SER A 13 7.13 3.29 8.52
N LEU A 14 7.76 2.23 7.99
CA LEU A 14 8.23 2.19 6.61
C LEU A 14 7.05 2.21 5.61
N LEU A 15 6.03 1.40 5.84
CA LEU A 15 4.84 1.34 4.97
C LEU A 15 4.12 2.70 4.89
N GLN A 16 3.94 3.38 6.03
CA GLN A 16 3.39 4.74 6.06
C GLN A 16 4.24 5.72 5.26
N ALA A 17 5.57 5.66 5.41
CA ALA A 17 6.48 6.53 4.66
C ALA A 17 6.42 6.27 3.14
N MET A 18 6.27 5.02 2.73
CA MET A 18 6.05 4.65 1.32
C MET A 18 4.71 5.17 0.80
N ALA A 19 3.64 5.05 1.60
CA ALA A 19 2.29 5.48 1.22
C ALA A 19 2.19 6.99 0.94
N ILE A 20 3.11 7.82 1.46
CA ILE A 20 3.12 9.27 1.25
C ILE A 20 4.25 9.76 0.33
N SER A 21 5.23 8.92 -0.04
CA SER A 21 6.42 9.38 -0.76
C SER A 21 6.93 8.38 -1.81
N ASP A 22 6.83 8.76 -3.09
CA ASP A 22 7.36 7.98 -4.21
C ASP A 22 8.89 7.81 -4.13
N ALA A 23 9.60 8.77 -3.54
CA ALA A 23 11.05 8.67 -3.33
C ALA A 23 11.39 7.54 -2.33
N VAL A 24 10.55 7.33 -1.31
CA VAL A 24 10.71 6.21 -0.37
C VAL A 24 10.34 4.90 -1.07
N VAL A 25 9.27 4.87 -1.87
CA VAL A 25 8.93 3.70 -2.70
C VAL A 25 10.11 3.31 -3.59
N ALA A 26 10.68 4.26 -4.34
CA ALA A 26 11.81 4.01 -5.22
C ALA A 26 13.05 3.50 -4.45
N ARG A 27 13.34 4.07 -3.29
CA ARG A 27 14.47 3.65 -2.44
C ARG A 27 14.30 2.26 -1.85
N HIS A 28 13.07 1.89 -1.50
CA HIS A 28 12.72 0.65 -0.82
C HIS A 28 12.02 -0.36 -1.75
N SER A 29 12.13 -0.21 -3.06
CA SER A 29 11.78 -1.27 -4.00
C SER A 29 13.03 -2.08 -4.31
N ALA A 30 12.92 -3.38 -4.57
CA ALA A 30 14.05 -4.18 -5.03
C ALA A 30 14.57 -3.65 -6.38
N HIS A 31 15.74 -4.11 -6.83
CA HIS A 31 16.29 -3.75 -8.15
C HIS A 31 15.26 -4.01 -9.28
N SER A 32 14.42 -5.02 -9.10
CA SER A 32 13.27 -5.29 -9.95
C SER A 32 12.11 -5.80 -9.11
N VAL A 33 10.91 -5.29 -9.39
CA VAL A 33 9.66 -5.70 -8.75
C VAL A 33 8.91 -6.65 -9.68
N SER A 34 8.53 -7.81 -9.16
CA SER A 34 7.59 -8.73 -9.80
C SER A 34 6.20 -8.10 -9.76
N VAL A 35 5.68 -7.64 -10.90
CA VAL A 35 4.32 -7.08 -10.99
C VAL A 35 3.42 -8.13 -11.61
N ILE A 36 2.40 -8.57 -10.88
CA ILE A 36 1.46 -9.60 -11.31
C ILE A 36 0.09 -8.95 -11.43
N VAL A 37 -0.39 -8.78 -12.66
CA VAL A 37 -1.72 -8.22 -12.95
C VAL A 37 -2.50 -9.25 -13.75
N ASP A 38 -3.70 -9.61 -13.28
CA ASP A 38 -4.56 -10.60 -13.93
C ASP A 38 -3.85 -11.94 -14.22
N GLY A 39 -2.96 -12.33 -13.31
CA GLY A 39 -2.13 -13.54 -13.44
C GLY A 39 -0.93 -13.40 -14.40
N VAL A 40 -0.80 -12.26 -15.10
CA VAL A 40 0.34 -11.96 -15.96
C VAL A 40 1.45 -11.33 -15.14
N LYS A 41 2.57 -12.05 -15.04
CA LYS A 41 3.78 -11.57 -14.36
C LYS A 41 4.69 -10.80 -15.31
N THR A 42 5.05 -9.59 -14.92
CA THR A 42 6.05 -8.74 -15.57
C THR A 42 7.11 -8.35 -14.56
N LEU A 43 8.37 -8.30 -14.99
CA LEU A 43 9.46 -7.82 -14.14
C LEU A 43 9.72 -6.34 -14.46
N VAL A 44 9.47 -5.46 -13.50
CA VAL A 44 9.61 -4.01 -13.66
C VAL A 44 10.88 -3.53 -12.94
N PRO A 45 11.85 -2.89 -13.61
CA PRO A 45 13.00 -2.29 -12.94
C PRO A 45 12.58 -1.25 -11.91
N ARG A 46 13.34 -1.11 -10.82
CA ARG A 46 13.11 -0.11 -9.76
C ARG A 46 12.80 1.27 -10.31
N GLU A 47 13.55 1.72 -11.31
CA GLU A 47 13.43 3.04 -11.92
C GLU A 47 12.11 3.23 -12.67
N GLY A 48 11.52 2.14 -13.16
CA GLY A 48 10.24 2.11 -13.89
C GLY A 48 9.03 1.81 -13.03
N TYR A 49 9.20 1.33 -11.79
CA TYR A 49 8.08 1.05 -10.90
C TYR A 49 7.45 2.36 -10.38
N ARG A 50 6.19 2.58 -10.74
CA ARG A 50 5.40 3.77 -10.35
C ARG A 50 4.03 3.41 -9.77
N ASP A 51 3.64 2.15 -9.83
CA ASP A 51 2.27 1.70 -9.57
C ASP A 51 2.04 1.28 -8.11
N PHE A 52 2.72 1.93 -7.17
CA PHE A 52 2.50 1.64 -5.74
C PHE A 52 1.05 1.98 -5.36
N PRO A 53 0.23 1.00 -4.94
CA PRO A 53 -1.23 1.14 -4.95
C PRO A 53 -1.79 1.84 -3.71
N ILE A 54 -0.99 1.98 -2.65
CA ILE A 54 -1.44 2.45 -1.34
C ILE A 54 -0.98 3.89 -1.12
N GLY A 55 -1.94 4.76 -0.82
CA GLY A 55 -1.77 6.10 -0.29
C GLY A 55 -2.23 6.18 1.16
N MET A 56 -1.91 7.29 1.83
CA MET A 56 -2.38 7.57 3.17
C MET A 56 -2.79 9.05 3.27
N LEU A 57 -3.98 9.30 3.79
CA LEU A 57 -4.49 10.62 4.11
C LEU A 57 -4.98 10.61 5.57
N ASP A 58 -4.41 11.50 6.39
CA ASP A 58 -4.56 11.48 7.85
C ASP A 58 -4.26 10.09 8.45
N TYR A 59 -5.30 9.37 8.87
CA TYR A 59 -5.20 8.02 9.47
C TYR A 59 -5.80 6.93 8.56
N TYR A 60 -6.25 7.29 7.36
CA TYR A 60 -6.92 6.40 6.42
C TYR A 60 -5.97 5.91 5.34
N TRP A 61 -6.09 4.61 5.03
CA TRP A 61 -5.46 4.03 3.84
C TRP A 61 -6.37 4.28 2.65
N ILE A 62 -5.81 4.86 1.60
CA ILE A 62 -6.54 5.27 0.41
C ILE A 62 -5.84 4.67 -0.81
N SER A 63 -6.54 4.41 -1.90
CA SER A 63 -5.89 4.08 -3.17
C SER A 63 -5.06 5.27 -3.63
N ARG A 64 -3.77 5.04 -3.91
CA ARG A 64 -2.84 6.07 -4.39
C ARG A 64 -3.39 6.78 -5.64
N ALA A 65 -4.02 6.02 -6.54
CA ALA A 65 -4.64 6.57 -7.75
C ALA A 65 -5.80 7.52 -7.43
N SER A 66 -6.69 7.16 -6.49
CA SER A 66 -7.79 8.04 -6.08
C SER A 66 -7.30 9.29 -5.35
N MET A 67 -6.24 9.17 -4.55
CA MET A 67 -5.63 10.31 -3.86
C MET A 67 -5.04 11.31 -4.86
N GLN A 68 -4.29 10.84 -5.86
CA GLN A 68 -3.76 11.69 -6.94
C GLN A 68 -4.87 12.34 -7.77
N ALA A 69 -5.96 11.61 -8.04
CA ALA A 69 -7.12 12.16 -8.73
C ALA A 69 -7.82 13.26 -7.90
N TRP A 70 -7.94 13.06 -6.59
CA TRP A 70 -8.47 14.05 -5.66
C TRP A 70 -7.59 15.29 -5.52
N GLU A 71 -6.26 15.14 -5.49
CA GLU A 71 -5.32 16.27 -5.49
C GLU A 71 -5.46 17.13 -6.76
N ALA A 72 -5.75 16.51 -7.90
CA ALA A 72 -6.02 17.21 -9.16
C ALA A 72 -7.42 17.81 -9.24
N ASN A 73 -8.42 17.16 -8.61
CA ASN A 73 -9.80 17.60 -8.55
C ASN A 73 -10.44 17.19 -7.20
N PRO A 74 -10.61 18.13 -6.24
CA PRO A 74 -11.12 17.85 -4.90
C PRO A 74 -12.55 17.28 -4.82
N ASP A 75 -13.30 17.32 -5.93
CA ASP A 75 -14.63 16.70 -6.03
C ASP A 75 -14.56 15.18 -6.30
N THR A 76 -13.37 14.62 -6.52
CA THR A 76 -13.18 13.19 -6.77
C THR A 76 -13.31 12.39 -5.48
N GLU A 77 -14.09 11.31 -5.49
CA GLU A 77 -14.23 10.43 -4.33
C GLU A 77 -12.92 9.67 -4.02
N LEU A 78 -12.51 9.69 -2.75
CA LEU A 78 -11.38 8.89 -2.27
C LEU A 78 -11.79 7.43 -2.10
N VAL A 79 -11.00 6.52 -2.65
CA VAL A 79 -11.23 5.07 -2.52
C VAL A 79 -10.48 4.57 -1.30
N HIS A 80 -11.22 4.21 -0.25
CA HIS A 80 -10.64 3.70 0.99
C HIS A 80 -10.17 2.26 0.82
N LEU A 81 -9.09 1.92 1.52
CA LEU A 81 -8.51 0.58 1.52
C LEU A 81 -8.56 -0.01 2.93
N LYS A 82 -8.90 -1.29 3.01
CA LYS A 82 -8.63 -2.13 4.18
C LYS A 82 -7.32 -2.87 3.92
N LEU A 83 -6.39 -2.78 4.88
CA LEU A 83 -5.11 -3.48 4.83
C LEU A 83 -5.08 -4.59 5.88
N GLU A 84 -4.53 -5.73 5.49
CA GLU A 84 -4.11 -6.80 6.39
C GLU A 84 -2.59 -6.98 6.27
N ARG A 85 -1.92 -7.11 7.42
CA ARG A 85 -0.46 -7.16 7.50
C ARG A 85 -0.05 -8.51 8.07
N ASN A 86 0.65 -9.28 7.26
CA ASN A 86 1.04 -10.65 7.58
C ASN A 86 2.57 -10.76 7.59
N GLN A 87 3.14 -11.06 8.76
CA GLN A 87 4.58 -11.29 8.91
C GLN A 87 4.89 -12.79 8.90
N SER A 88 5.85 -13.21 8.09
CA SER A 88 6.35 -14.58 8.07
C SER A 88 7.42 -14.81 9.15
N GLN A 89 7.73 -16.08 9.42
CA GLN A 89 8.85 -16.46 10.30
C GLN A 89 10.22 -16.00 9.79
N SER A 90 10.35 -15.79 8.47
CA SER A 90 11.57 -15.26 7.83
C SER A 90 11.60 -13.74 7.79
N ASN A 91 10.74 -13.06 8.55
CA ASN A 91 10.64 -11.60 8.61
C ASN A 91 10.28 -10.93 7.27
N GLN A 92 9.69 -11.67 6.33
CA GLN A 92 9.01 -11.08 5.17
C GLN A 92 7.66 -10.53 5.61
N TRP A 93 7.25 -9.42 5.00
CA TRP A 93 5.94 -8.83 5.21
C TRP A 93 5.10 -8.91 3.95
N ARG A 94 3.89 -9.43 4.08
CA ARG A 94 2.85 -9.37 3.05
C ARG A 94 1.78 -8.38 3.49
N ILE A 95 1.43 -7.47 2.61
CA ILE A 95 0.38 -6.48 2.81
C ILE A 95 -0.72 -6.80 1.82
N ASP A 96 -1.78 -7.41 2.29
CA ASP A 96 -3.00 -7.61 1.51
C ASP A 96 -3.84 -6.35 1.62
N TYR A 97 -4.37 -5.88 0.50
CA TYR A 97 -5.21 -4.69 0.45
C TYR A 97 -6.43 -4.94 -0.43
N VAL A 98 -7.54 -4.30 -0.05
CA VAL A 98 -8.76 -4.31 -0.85
C VAL A 98 -9.51 -3.01 -0.64
N ALA A 99 -10.18 -2.51 -1.67
CA ALA A 99 -10.99 -1.32 -1.52
C ALA A 99 -12.26 -1.62 -0.72
N VAL A 100 -12.74 -0.63 0.03
CA VAL A 100 -13.89 -0.77 0.92
C VAL A 100 -14.77 0.46 0.89
N ARG A 101 -16.05 0.28 1.21
CA ARG A 101 -16.96 1.36 1.60
C ARG A 101 -17.32 1.20 3.06
N TYR A 102 -17.24 2.31 3.79
CA TYR A 102 -17.72 2.38 5.16
C TYR A 102 -19.24 2.54 5.17
N ASP A 103 -19.88 2.06 6.22
CA ASP A 103 -21.33 2.09 6.37
C ASP A 103 -21.89 3.48 6.75
N GLY A 104 -21.00 4.42 7.12
CA GLY A 104 -21.35 5.78 7.51
C GLY A 104 -21.98 5.88 8.90
N ASN A 105 -22.06 4.78 9.67
CA ASN A 105 -22.53 4.77 11.05
C ASN A 105 -21.42 5.27 11.99
N SER A 106 -20.99 6.50 11.79
CA SER A 106 -19.96 7.17 12.56
C SER A 106 -20.43 7.46 14.00
N SER A 107 -19.54 7.22 14.98
CA SER A 107 -19.75 7.67 16.36
C SER A 107 -19.39 9.16 16.56
N GLY A 108 -19.03 9.87 15.48
CA GLY A 108 -18.65 11.28 15.45
C GLY A 108 -17.15 11.52 15.28
N GLY A 109 -16.78 12.75 14.92
CA GLY A 109 -15.39 13.12 14.61
C GLY A 109 -14.98 12.68 13.21
N ASP A 110 -13.73 12.23 13.07
CA ASP A 110 -13.17 11.75 11.79
C ASP A 110 -13.52 10.28 11.50
N ASP A 111 -14.31 9.62 12.36
CA ASP A 111 -14.71 8.22 12.22
C ASP A 111 -15.64 8.02 11.01
N LEU A 112 -15.28 7.11 10.11
CA LEU A 112 -16.09 6.77 8.93
C LEU A 112 -17.13 5.66 9.21
N GLY A 113 -17.11 5.04 10.39
CA GLY A 113 -17.92 3.88 10.74
C GLY A 113 -17.20 2.55 10.44
N ASP A 114 -17.97 1.47 10.41
CA ASP A 114 -17.45 0.13 10.14
C ASP A 114 -17.33 -0.13 8.64
N VAL A 115 -16.48 -1.09 8.26
CA VAL A 115 -16.41 -1.57 6.87
C VAL A 115 -17.73 -2.28 6.53
N GLY A 116 -18.57 -1.62 5.73
CA GLY A 116 -19.85 -2.15 5.29
C GLY A 116 -19.74 -3.06 4.06
N GLU A 117 -18.85 -2.72 3.13
CA GLU A 117 -18.69 -3.44 1.87
C GLU A 117 -17.22 -3.50 1.43
N THR A 118 -16.80 -4.65 0.89
CA THR A 118 -15.53 -4.78 0.15
C THR A 118 -15.82 -4.61 -1.33
N ILE A 119 -15.11 -3.68 -1.98
CA ILE A 119 -15.31 -3.30 -3.37
C ILE A 119 -14.03 -3.54 -4.19
N GLY A 120 -14.19 -3.94 -5.45
CA GLY A 120 -13.08 -4.18 -6.36
C GLY A 120 -12.26 -5.43 -6.05
N THR A 121 -11.16 -5.60 -6.78
CA THR A 121 -10.33 -6.80 -6.66
C THR A 121 -9.23 -6.60 -5.61
N PRO A 122 -9.02 -7.58 -4.71
CA PRO A 122 -7.89 -7.55 -3.79
C PRO A 122 -6.54 -7.54 -4.52
N GLY A 123 -5.55 -6.97 -3.85
CA GLY A 123 -4.15 -7.07 -4.26
C GLY A 123 -3.26 -7.30 -3.06
N TYR A 124 -1.96 -7.43 -3.32
CA TYR A 124 -0.97 -7.56 -2.26
C TYR A 124 0.37 -6.91 -2.64
N LEU A 125 1.16 -6.62 -1.61
CA LEU A 125 2.57 -6.23 -1.71
C LEU A 125 3.39 -7.19 -0.87
N LEU A 126 4.53 -7.64 -1.38
CA LEU A 126 5.47 -8.50 -0.66
C LEU A 126 6.80 -7.78 -0.45
N PHE A 127 7.26 -7.81 0.79
CA PHE A 127 8.48 -7.17 1.23
C PHE A 127 9.43 -8.20 1.83
N GLU A 128 10.69 -8.16 1.41
CA GLU A 128 11.74 -9.03 1.91
C GLU A 128 12.75 -8.27 2.75
N PRO A 129 13.26 -8.87 3.85
CA PRO A 129 14.28 -8.24 4.65
C PRO A 129 15.63 -8.26 3.90
N ILE A 130 16.24 -7.09 3.71
CA ILE A 130 17.55 -6.93 3.08
C ILE A 130 18.38 -5.87 3.78
N ALA A 131 19.63 -6.21 4.11
CA ALA A 131 20.60 -5.32 4.74
C ALA A 131 20.06 -4.55 5.97
N GLY A 132 19.18 -5.17 6.76
CA GLY A 132 18.59 -4.56 7.96
C GLY A 132 17.40 -3.64 7.71
N CYS A 133 16.81 -3.66 6.51
CA CYS A 133 15.50 -3.06 6.24
C CYS A 133 14.65 -4.00 5.37
N TRP A 134 13.59 -3.50 4.73
CA TRP A 134 12.77 -4.23 3.78
C TRP A 134 12.79 -3.58 2.40
N GLU A 135 12.74 -4.42 1.37
CA GLU A 135 12.53 -4.03 -0.02
C GLU A 135 11.24 -4.66 -0.57
N LEU A 136 10.46 -3.89 -1.31
CA LEU A 136 9.31 -4.36 -2.09
C LEU A 136 9.82 -5.21 -3.25
N VAL A 137 9.49 -6.49 -3.26
CA VAL A 137 9.92 -7.44 -4.28
C VAL A 137 8.80 -7.84 -5.23
N GLU A 138 7.55 -7.75 -4.79
CA GLU A 138 6.39 -8.16 -5.58
C GLU A 138 5.17 -7.30 -5.28
N HIS A 139 4.43 -6.97 -6.34
CA HIS A 139 3.14 -6.33 -6.31
C HIS A 139 2.17 -7.18 -7.13
N GLY A 140 1.20 -7.78 -6.44
CA GLY A 140 0.08 -8.45 -7.07
C GLY A 140 -1.16 -7.56 -7.08
N ALA A 141 -1.84 -7.52 -8.20
CA ALA A 141 -3.21 -7.04 -8.34
C ALA A 141 -4.00 -8.12 -9.08
N GLY A 142 -5.04 -8.64 -8.44
CA GLY A 142 -5.82 -9.73 -9.01
C GLY A 142 -6.75 -9.27 -10.14
N ALA A 143 -6.96 -10.20 -11.08
CA ALA A 143 -8.21 -10.32 -11.84
C ALA A 143 -9.32 -10.79 -10.89
N PRO A 144 -10.59 -10.43 -11.15
CA PRO A 144 -11.75 -10.78 -10.31
C PRO A 144 -11.86 -12.28 -9.97
#